data_AF-A0A5C5ZUE4-F1
#
_entry.id   AF-A0A5C5ZUE4-F1
#
_cell.length_a   1.000
_cell.length_b   1.000
_cell.length_c   1.000
_cell.angle_alpha   90.00
_cell.angle_beta   90.00
_cell.angle_gamma   90.00
#
_symmetry.space_group_name_H-M   'P 1'
#
loop_
_entity.id
_entity.type
_entity.pdbx_description
1 polymer ?
#
loop_
_entity_poly.entity_id
_entity_poly.type
_entity_poly.pdbx_seq_one_letter_code
_entity_poly.pdbx_strand_id
1 'polypeptide(L)'
;MALSRLALGFVLMLAGALAANAQQPYLNIADYGAVRGDVDSTTRVLNTALETVAEHGLPIYIPAGDWPCGPLKFPYRVGVRLIGAGNGEAFTRQQRENFGGAMTQLIAVNPNEPLLSIPGSHARIEGLNLLGDGAGVGVLISKGDRKGIGSGKHTFERVTISGFDVGVKCGLEEGEHNNDMLTWRNCLFDDCKVAYQTNNHQSMGHSFDGLRVWDCPLVFDIRAGGELAVRSGLFFGSELLRLGNVGVNNRRFSIHGKVDALHGGNLVAVTSTRKNPAVVRLDLLVSGPHPWVLSRVHPSVTVEADKVISQVKPSVLAPE
;
A
#
# COMPACT_ATOMS: atom_id res chain seq x y z
N MET A 1 -30.11 -7.53 21.92
CA MET A 1 -31.31 -7.56 21.05
C MET A 1 -31.53 -6.30 20.20
N ALA A 2 -30.89 -5.15 20.49
CA ALA A 2 -31.04 -3.94 19.66
C ALA A 2 -30.20 -3.96 18.36
N LEU A 3 -29.01 -4.58 18.36
CA LEU A 3 -28.13 -4.70 17.18
C LEU A 3 -28.75 -5.52 16.03
N SER A 4 -29.61 -6.51 16.31
CA SER A 4 -30.20 -7.35 15.27
C SER A 4 -31.31 -6.66 14.47
N ARG A 5 -32.00 -5.66 15.06
CA ARG A 5 -33.07 -4.91 14.37
C ARG A 5 -32.52 -3.83 13.45
N LEU A 6 -31.40 -3.22 13.80
CA LEU A 6 -30.68 -2.27 12.94
C LEU A 6 -30.04 -2.97 11.73
N ALA A 7 -29.42 -4.14 11.93
CA ALA A 7 -28.89 -4.95 10.84
C ALA A 7 -30.01 -5.40 9.88
N LEU A 8 -31.16 -5.84 10.40
CA LEU A 8 -32.28 -6.28 9.56
C LEU A 8 -32.93 -5.12 8.77
N GLY A 9 -33.07 -3.94 9.38
CA GLY A 9 -33.55 -2.74 8.70
C GLY A 9 -32.61 -2.27 7.58
N PHE A 10 -31.30 -2.39 7.80
CA PHE A 10 -30.30 -2.09 6.78
C PHE A 10 -30.29 -3.12 5.64
N VAL A 11 -30.39 -4.42 5.95
CA VAL A 11 -30.51 -5.48 4.93
C VAL A 11 -31.76 -5.30 4.07
N LEU A 12 -32.90 -4.90 4.67
CA LEU A 12 -34.14 -4.61 3.94
C LEU A 12 -34.04 -3.34 3.08
N MET A 13 -33.37 -2.28 3.57
CA MET A 13 -33.06 -1.10 2.76
C MET A 13 -32.09 -1.44 1.62
N LEU A 14 -31.11 -2.31 1.85
CA LEU A 14 -30.18 -2.77 0.82
C LEU A 14 -30.90 -3.59 -0.25
N ALA A 15 -31.78 -4.50 0.14
CA ALA A 15 -32.59 -5.30 -0.79
C ALA A 15 -33.54 -4.43 -1.61
N GLY A 16 -34.17 -3.42 -0.99
CA GLY A 16 -35.01 -2.43 -1.67
C GLY A 16 -34.21 -1.55 -2.64
N ALA A 17 -33.03 -1.09 -2.23
CA ALA A 17 -32.13 -0.32 -3.08
C ALA A 17 -31.59 -1.16 -4.24
N LEU A 18 -31.15 -2.40 -4.02
CA LEU A 18 -30.70 -3.31 -5.08
C LEU A 18 -31.81 -3.61 -6.10
N ALA A 19 -33.07 -3.69 -5.66
CA ALA A 19 -34.22 -3.86 -6.53
C ALA A 19 -34.59 -2.58 -7.31
N ALA A 20 -34.38 -1.40 -6.72
CA ALA A 20 -34.65 -0.11 -7.35
C ALA A 20 -33.52 0.39 -8.27
N ASN A 21 -32.29 -0.12 -8.09
CA ASN A 21 -31.07 0.37 -8.75
C ASN A 21 -30.49 -0.61 -9.77
N ALA A 22 -31.33 -1.40 -10.45
CA ALA A 22 -30.93 -2.35 -11.50
C ALA A 22 -30.15 -1.74 -12.68
N GLN A 23 -29.90 -0.43 -12.70
CA GLN A 23 -29.12 0.28 -13.70
C GLN A 23 -27.72 0.72 -13.24
N GLN A 24 -27.40 0.71 -11.94
CA GLN A 24 -26.07 1.14 -11.48
C GLN A 24 -25.15 -0.07 -11.26
N PRO A 25 -24.01 -0.16 -11.97
CA PRO A 25 -23.11 -1.32 -11.91
C PRO A 25 -22.22 -1.32 -10.64
N TYR A 26 -22.60 -0.59 -9.59
CA TYR A 26 -21.84 -0.41 -8.36
C TYR A 26 -22.74 -0.04 -7.17
N LEU A 27 -22.23 -0.24 -5.95
CA LEU A 27 -22.81 0.22 -4.69
C LEU A 27 -22.19 1.58 -4.33
N ASN A 28 -22.94 2.67 -4.48
CA ASN A 28 -22.47 4.03 -4.13
C ASN A 28 -22.76 4.36 -2.67
N ILE A 29 -21.74 4.56 -1.83
CA ILE A 29 -21.92 4.70 -0.37
C ILE A 29 -22.83 5.87 0.05
N ALA A 30 -22.94 6.93 -0.76
CA ALA A 30 -23.81 8.07 -0.47
C ALA A 30 -25.30 7.66 -0.48
N ASP A 31 -25.67 6.76 -1.40
CA ASP A 31 -27.04 6.25 -1.53
C ASP A 31 -27.42 5.31 -0.37
N TYR A 32 -26.42 4.85 0.39
CA TYR A 32 -26.59 3.97 1.56
C TYR A 32 -26.39 4.70 2.91
N GLY A 33 -26.41 6.04 2.88
CA GLY A 33 -26.45 6.86 4.09
C GLY A 33 -25.09 7.23 4.66
N ALA A 34 -24.00 7.14 3.89
CA ALA A 34 -22.74 7.77 4.27
C ALA A 34 -22.88 9.29 4.18
N VAL A 35 -22.54 10.00 5.25
CA VAL A 35 -22.60 11.46 5.31
C VAL A 35 -21.18 12.01 5.29
N ARG A 36 -20.90 12.91 4.34
CA ARG A 36 -19.58 13.53 4.20
C ARG A 36 -19.18 14.25 5.50
N GLY A 37 -17.94 14.06 5.93
CA GLY A 37 -17.42 14.64 7.17
C GLY A 37 -17.87 13.94 8.46
N ASP A 38 -18.75 12.94 8.40
CA ASP A 38 -19.21 12.17 9.55
C ASP A 38 -18.51 10.79 9.58
N VAL A 39 -17.69 10.60 10.62
CA VAL A 39 -16.89 9.40 10.84
C VAL A 39 -17.76 8.15 10.99
N ASP A 40 -18.78 8.21 11.85
CA ASP A 40 -19.54 7.04 12.26
C ASP A 40 -20.41 6.53 11.10
N SER A 41 -21.02 7.46 10.36
CA SER A 41 -21.82 7.12 9.18
C SER A 41 -20.96 6.49 8.09
N THR A 42 -19.81 7.11 7.78
CA THR A 42 -18.88 6.65 6.74
C THR A 42 -18.30 5.28 7.08
N THR A 43 -17.81 5.13 8.31
CA THR A 43 -17.21 3.87 8.79
C THR A 43 -18.22 2.73 8.79
N ARG A 44 -19.45 2.98 9.26
CA ARG A 44 -20.51 1.98 9.28
C ARG A 44 -20.88 1.54 7.87
N VAL A 45 -21.17 2.50 6.98
CA VAL A 45 -21.62 2.19 5.62
C VAL A 45 -20.55 1.47 4.81
N LEU A 46 -19.28 1.90 4.90
CA LEU A 46 -18.18 1.23 4.19
C LEU A 46 -17.96 -0.19 4.69
N ASN A 47 -17.94 -0.42 6.00
CA ASN A 47 -17.75 -1.78 6.53
C ASN A 47 -18.94 -2.69 6.17
N THR A 48 -20.17 -2.19 6.23
CA THR A 48 -21.32 -3.00 5.79
C THR A 48 -21.29 -3.25 4.28
N ALA A 49 -20.93 -2.26 3.46
CA ALA A 49 -20.77 -2.44 2.02
C ALA A 49 -19.69 -3.48 1.68
N LEU A 50 -18.55 -3.46 2.39
CA LEU A 50 -17.46 -4.44 2.24
C LEU A 50 -17.94 -5.86 2.55
N GLU A 51 -18.74 -6.04 3.60
CA GLU A 51 -19.34 -7.33 3.94
C GLU A 51 -20.34 -7.79 2.87
N THR A 52 -21.26 -6.92 2.43
CA THR A 52 -22.30 -7.29 1.45
C THR A 52 -21.76 -7.54 0.04
N VAL A 53 -20.84 -6.71 -0.44
CA VAL A 53 -20.25 -6.85 -1.78
C VAL A 53 -19.47 -8.14 -1.93
N ALA A 54 -18.86 -8.63 -0.86
CA ALA A 54 -18.17 -9.91 -0.90
C ALA A 54 -19.11 -11.10 -1.18
N GLU A 55 -20.41 -10.93 -1.04
CA GLU A 55 -21.43 -11.93 -1.39
C GLU A 55 -21.95 -11.79 -2.83
N HIS A 56 -21.95 -10.57 -3.38
CA HIS A 56 -22.61 -10.26 -4.66
C HIS A 56 -21.67 -9.79 -5.79
N GLY A 57 -20.40 -9.48 -5.50
CA GLY A 57 -19.37 -9.12 -6.48
C GLY A 57 -19.47 -7.71 -7.09
N LEU A 58 -20.39 -6.87 -6.62
CA LEU A 58 -20.56 -5.50 -7.12
C LEU A 58 -19.46 -4.57 -6.60
N PRO A 59 -18.82 -3.71 -7.42
CA PRO A 59 -17.87 -2.72 -6.92
C PRO A 59 -18.51 -1.75 -5.92
N ILE A 60 -17.74 -1.33 -4.92
CA ILE A 60 -18.11 -0.23 -4.02
C ILE A 60 -17.56 1.06 -4.62
N TYR A 61 -18.43 2.05 -4.81
CA TYR A 61 -18.09 3.38 -5.28
C TYR A 61 -18.16 4.39 -4.15
N ILE A 62 -17.10 5.20 -4.01
CA ILE A 62 -17.00 6.30 -3.07
C ILE A 62 -16.95 7.60 -3.88
N PRO A 63 -17.96 8.48 -3.79
CA PRO A 63 -17.98 9.72 -4.55
C PRO A 63 -16.89 10.68 -4.09
N ALA A 64 -16.66 11.74 -4.87
CA ALA A 64 -15.69 12.77 -4.53
C ALA A 64 -16.06 13.43 -3.18
N GLY A 65 -15.06 13.75 -2.38
CA GLY A 65 -15.24 14.36 -1.06
C GLY A 65 -14.30 13.81 0.00
N ASP A 66 -14.47 14.38 1.19
CA ASP A 66 -13.71 14.03 2.39
C ASP A 66 -14.55 13.10 3.26
N TRP A 67 -14.08 11.88 3.40
CA TRP A 67 -14.75 10.77 4.06
C TRP A 67 -13.88 10.32 5.23
N PRO A 68 -13.94 11.03 6.38
CA PRO A 68 -13.23 10.57 7.55
C PRO A 68 -13.85 9.25 8.01
N CYS A 69 -13.01 8.29 8.36
CA CYS A 69 -13.46 6.97 8.78
C CYS A 69 -12.47 6.32 9.75
N GLY A 70 -13.02 5.45 10.58
CA GLY A 70 -12.26 4.48 11.33
C GLY A 70 -11.77 3.34 10.42
N PRO A 71 -11.19 2.29 11.02
CA PRO A 71 -10.64 1.17 10.29
C PRO A 71 -11.67 0.48 9.39
N LEU A 72 -11.27 0.20 8.16
CA LEU A 72 -12.06 -0.52 7.16
C LEU A 72 -11.54 -1.95 7.04
N LYS A 73 -12.39 -2.91 7.38
CA LYS A 73 -12.03 -4.33 7.50
C LYS A 73 -12.57 -5.07 6.29
N PHE A 74 -11.71 -5.33 5.32
CA PHE A 74 -12.10 -6.16 4.19
C PHE A 74 -12.35 -7.60 4.66
N PRO A 75 -13.32 -8.31 4.07
CA PRO A 75 -13.59 -9.68 4.43
C PRO A 75 -12.51 -10.64 3.92
N TYR A 76 -12.43 -11.82 4.54
CA TYR A 76 -11.60 -12.95 4.09
C TYR A 76 -12.22 -13.62 2.84
N ARG A 77 -12.27 -12.87 1.75
CA ARG A 77 -12.92 -13.22 0.48
C ARG A 77 -12.07 -12.75 -0.71
N VAL A 78 -12.46 -13.16 -1.91
CA VAL A 78 -11.78 -12.79 -3.15
C VAL A 78 -12.53 -11.69 -3.89
N GLY A 79 -11.82 -10.81 -4.58
CA GLY A 79 -12.40 -9.97 -5.63
C GLY A 79 -13.15 -8.72 -5.17
N VAL A 80 -12.94 -8.25 -3.94
CA VAL A 80 -13.54 -6.98 -3.46
C VAL A 80 -12.97 -5.80 -4.25
N ARG A 81 -13.85 -4.92 -4.75
CA ARG A 81 -13.45 -3.74 -5.52
C ARG A 81 -13.90 -2.46 -4.83
N LEU A 82 -12.96 -1.54 -4.58
CA LEU A 82 -13.21 -0.22 -4.01
C LEU A 82 -12.75 0.85 -5.00
N ILE A 83 -13.65 1.74 -5.41
CA ILE A 83 -13.42 2.72 -6.47
C ILE A 83 -13.78 4.11 -5.95
N GLY A 84 -12.86 5.06 -6.02
CA GLY A 84 -13.12 6.47 -5.80
C GLY A 84 -13.41 7.23 -7.10
N ALA A 85 -13.94 8.44 -6.98
CA ALA A 85 -14.19 9.35 -8.09
C ALA A 85 -12.92 9.83 -8.79
N GLY A 86 -11.77 9.80 -8.08
CA GLY A 86 -10.48 10.25 -8.61
C GLY A 86 -9.44 10.41 -7.51
N ASN A 87 -8.17 10.36 -7.90
CA ASN A 87 -7.03 10.61 -7.02
C ASN A 87 -6.22 11.81 -7.51
N GLY A 88 -5.32 12.28 -6.66
CA GLY A 88 -4.36 13.32 -7.00
C GLY A 88 -3.44 13.61 -5.83
N GLU A 89 -2.73 14.73 -5.90
CA GLU A 89 -1.87 15.18 -4.80
C GLU A 89 -2.73 15.53 -3.59
N ALA A 90 -2.27 15.11 -2.40
CA ALA A 90 -3.01 15.36 -1.17
C ALA A 90 -2.95 16.86 -0.85
N PHE A 91 -4.10 17.51 -0.78
CA PHE A 91 -4.16 18.91 -0.35
C PHE A 91 -4.03 18.99 1.17
N THR A 92 -3.23 19.93 1.67
CA THR A 92 -3.23 20.30 3.10
C THR A 92 -4.65 20.66 3.54
N ARG A 93 -4.95 20.54 4.84
CA ARG A 93 -6.29 20.86 5.37
C ARG A 93 -6.75 22.27 4.97
N GLN A 94 -5.84 23.25 4.96
CA GLN A 94 -6.11 24.63 4.54
C GLN A 94 -6.32 24.77 3.03
N GLN A 95 -5.65 23.96 2.21
CA GLN A 95 -5.87 23.94 0.76
C GLN A 95 -7.21 23.27 0.41
N ARG A 96 -7.67 22.28 1.17
CA ARG A 96 -8.96 21.59 0.95
C ARG A 96 -10.17 22.51 1.04
N GLU A 97 -10.11 23.53 1.90
CA GLU A 97 -11.19 24.51 2.07
C GLU A 97 -11.37 25.41 0.83
N ASN A 98 -10.29 25.60 0.05
CA ASN A 98 -10.26 26.49 -1.12
C ASN A 98 -10.26 25.75 -2.46
N PHE A 99 -9.77 24.50 -2.48
CA PHE A 99 -9.80 23.62 -3.64
C PHE A 99 -10.90 22.59 -3.45
N GLY A 100 -12.11 22.92 -3.89
CA GLY A 100 -13.21 21.96 -4.04
C GLY A 100 -12.84 20.92 -5.10
N GLY A 101 -12.12 19.87 -4.71
CA GLY A 101 -11.53 18.90 -5.63
C GLY A 101 -12.42 17.68 -5.88
N ALA A 102 -12.52 17.29 -7.15
CA ALA A 102 -13.21 16.10 -7.69
C ALA A 102 -12.58 14.75 -7.29
N MET A 103 -11.88 14.69 -6.15
CA MET A 103 -11.15 13.53 -5.69
C MET A 103 -11.83 12.90 -4.48
N THR A 104 -11.60 11.62 -4.27
CA THR A 104 -12.10 10.90 -3.11
C THR A 104 -11.00 10.74 -2.07
N GLN A 105 -11.25 11.22 -0.85
CA GLN A 105 -10.31 11.15 0.27
C GLN A 105 -10.90 10.32 1.40
N LEU A 106 -10.26 9.20 1.74
CA LEU A 106 -10.50 8.46 2.98
C LEU A 106 -9.50 8.95 4.03
N ILE A 107 -10.00 9.52 5.12
CA ILE A 107 -9.17 10.15 6.15
C ILE A 107 -9.22 9.28 7.41
N ALA A 108 -8.07 8.72 7.80
CA ALA A 108 -7.97 7.93 9.01
C ALA A 108 -8.17 8.83 10.23
N VAL A 109 -9.09 8.44 11.11
CA VAL A 109 -9.27 9.13 12.42
C VAL A 109 -8.72 8.34 13.60
N ASN A 110 -8.36 7.07 13.39
CA ASN A 110 -7.77 6.21 14.40
C ASN A 110 -6.29 5.96 14.07
N PRO A 111 -5.35 6.55 14.81
CA PRO A 111 -3.93 6.40 14.50
C PRO A 111 -3.36 5.01 14.88
N ASN A 112 -4.06 4.23 15.70
CA ASN A 112 -3.54 2.98 16.25
C ASN A 112 -3.90 1.73 15.42
N GLU A 113 -4.78 1.88 14.43
CA GLU A 113 -5.23 0.78 13.58
C GLU A 113 -4.99 1.11 12.10
N PRO A 114 -4.76 0.09 11.24
CA PRO A 114 -4.66 0.33 9.81
C PRO A 114 -5.94 0.95 9.25
N LEU A 115 -5.83 1.92 8.34
CA LEU A 115 -7.00 2.46 7.66
C LEU A 115 -7.69 1.38 6.83
N LEU A 116 -6.95 0.65 6.01
CA LEU A 116 -7.43 -0.52 5.27
C LEU A 116 -6.76 -1.79 5.80
N SER A 117 -7.56 -2.76 6.27
CA SER A 117 -7.08 -4.10 6.60
C SER A 117 -7.62 -5.10 5.58
N ILE A 118 -6.73 -5.71 4.80
CA ILE A 118 -7.04 -6.56 3.66
C ILE A 118 -6.51 -7.98 3.90
N PRO A 119 -7.34 -8.87 4.47
CA PRO A 119 -6.94 -10.26 4.71
C PRO A 119 -7.32 -11.24 3.59
N GLY A 120 -8.15 -10.79 2.66
CA GLY A 120 -8.56 -11.53 1.48
C GLY A 120 -7.51 -11.55 0.36
N SER A 121 -7.90 -11.97 -0.83
CA SER A 121 -7.07 -11.95 -2.05
C SER A 121 -7.80 -11.24 -3.20
N HIS A 122 -7.09 -10.84 -4.26
CA HIS A 122 -7.70 -10.24 -5.46
C HIS A 122 -8.50 -8.95 -5.24
N ALA A 123 -8.27 -8.24 -4.14
CA ALA A 123 -8.86 -6.92 -3.96
C ALA A 123 -8.32 -5.94 -5.01
N ARG A 124 -9.18 -5.07 -5.54
CA ARG A 124 -8.80 -3.95 -6.42
C ARG A 124 -9.23 -2.64 -5.80
N ILE A 125 -8.28 -1.71 -5.63
CA ILE A 125 -8.49 -0.40 -5.03
C ILE A 125 -8.04 0.65 -6.04
N GLU A 126 -8.92 1.58 -6.38
CA GLU A 126 -8.69 2.50 -7.50
C GLU A 126 -9.21 3.91 -7.27
N GLY A 127 -8.44 4.93 -7.67
CA GLY A 127 -8.92 6.32 -7.74
C GLY A 127 -9.20 6.95 -6.37
N LEU A 128 -8.33 6.69 -5.39
CA LEU A 128 -8.52 7.09 -3.99
C LEU A 128 -7.28 7.77 -3.42
N ASN A 129 -7.50 8.70 -2.50
CA ASN A 129 -6.47 9.24 -1.61
C ASN A 129 -6.72 8.69 -0.20
N LEU A 130 -5.70 8.06 0.39
CA LEU A 130 -5.69 7.57 1.77
C LEU A 130 -4.83 8.53 2.59
N LEU A 131 -5.41 9.15 3.62
CA LEU A 131 -4.73 10.20 4.41
C LEU A 131 -4.63 9.80 5.88
N GLY A 132 -3.42 9.83 6.43
CA GLY A 132 -3.08 9.30 7.74
C GLY A 132 -2.91 10.31 8.88
N ASP A 133 -2.53 11.56 8.61
CA ASP A 133 -2.25 12.59 9.65
C ASP A 133 -1.48 12.04 10.88
N GLY A 134 -0.45 11.21 10.65
CA GLY A 134 0.35 10.55 11.69
C GLY A 134 -0.18 9.17 12.15
N ALA A 135 -1.12 8.56 11.42
CA ALA A 135 -1.62 7.22 11.69
C ALA A 135 -0.58 6.13 11.41
N GLY A 136 -0.68 5.00 12.12
CA GLY A 136 0.30 3.93 12.09
C GLY A 136 0.45 3.25 10.72
N VAL A 137 -0.65 2.77 10.12
CA VAL A 137 -0.57 2.04 8.83
C VAL A 137 -1.69 2.48 7.89
N GLY A 138 -1.36 2.80 6.63
CA GLY A 138 -2.36 3.10 5.61
C GLY A 138 -3.08 1.83 5.15
N VAL A 139 -2.33 0.89 4.59
CA VAL A 139 -2.85 -0.39 4.09
C VAL A 139 -2.09 -1.54 4.74
N LEU A 140 -2.81 -2.38 5.50
CA LEU A 140 -2.30 -3.65 6.00
C LEU A 140 -2.82 -4.79 5.12
N ILE A 141 -1.91 -5.51 4.47
CA ILE A 141 -2.20 -6.75 3.76
C ILE A 141 -1.68 -7.88 4.62
N SER A 142 -2.57 -8.49 5.39
CA SER A 142 -2.22 -9.55 6.33
C SER A 142 -3.42 -10.45 6.59
N LYS A 143 -3.15 -11.75 6.66
CA LYS A 143 -4.14 -12.76 7.01
C LYS A 143 -4.17 -13.04 8.53
N GLY A 144 -3.23 -12.46 9.29
CA GLY A 144 -2.99 -12.81 10.67
C GLY A 144 -2.75 -14.31 10.86
N ASP A 145 -3.42 -14.90 11.84
CA ASP A 145 -3.28 -16.29 12.29
C ASP A 145 -4.14 -17.30 11.49
N ARG A 146 -4.96 -16.85 10.53
CA ARG A 146 -5.90 -17.74 9.83
C ARG A 146 -5.22 -18.64 8.80
N LYS A 147 -5.53 -19.93 8.85
CA LYS A 147 -5.09 -20.95 7.86
C LYS A 147 -5.82 -20.82 6.51
N GLY A 148 -5.22 -21.33 5.42
CA GLY A 148 -5.82 -21.41 4.07
C GLY A 148 -5.11 -20.55 3.01
N ILE A 149 -5.76 -20.29 1.86
CA ILE A 149 -5.23 -19.49 0.74
C ILE A 149 -4.75 -18.11 1.24
N GLY A 150 -3.56 -17.67 0.82
CA GLY A 150 -2.91 -16.43 1.28
C GLY A 150 -3.68 -15.14 1.01
N SER A 151 -3.08 -14.02 1.40
CA SER A 151 -3.60 -12.67 1.16
C SER A 151 -2.76 -11.96 0.10
N GLY A 152 -3.14 -12.03 -1.17
CA GLY A 152 -2.33 -11.47 -2.25
C GLY A 152 -3.10 -11.24 -3.54
N LYS A 153 -2.37 -11.02 -4.64
CA LYS A 153 -2.92 -10.76 -5.99
C LYS A 153 -3.75 -9.49 -6.05
N HIS A 154 -3.45 -8.54 -5.18
CA HIS A 154 -4.15 -7.26 -5.11
C HIS A 154 -3.67 -6.30 -6.20
N THR A 155 -4.56 -5.44 -6.66
CA THR A 155 -4.23 -4.36 -7.59
C THR A 155 -4.62 -3.02 -7.00
N PHE A 156 -3.67 -2.10 -6.98
CA PHE A 156 -3.85 -0.72 -6.58
C PHE A 156 -3.56 0.14 -7.80
N GLU A 157 -4.49 1.00 -8.19
CA GLU A 157 -4.37 1.81 -9.40
C GLU A 157 -4.79 3.24 -9.11
N ARG A 158 -3.94 4.23 -9.42
CA ARG A 158 -4.26 5.64 -9.17
C ARG A 158 -4.66 5.86 -7.69
N VAL A 159 -3.78 5.44 -6.78
CA VAL A 159 -3.96 5.58 -5.34
C VAL A 159 -2.86 6.46 -4.76
N THR A 160 -3.24 7.47 -4.00
CA THR A 160 -2.31 8.28 -3.19
C THR A 160 -2.38 7.83 -1.74
N ILE A 161 -1.24 7.60 -1.09
CA ILE A 161 -1.15 7.20 0.32
C ILE A 161 -0.25 8.21 1.02
N SER A 162 -0.78 8.93 2.00
CA SER A 162 -0.08 10.06 2.60
C SER A 162 -0.20 10.16 4.12
N GLY A 163 0.87 10.58 4.78
CA GLY A 163 0.87 10.92 6.21
C GLY A 163 0.77 9.72 7.16
N PHE A 164 1.30 8.55 6.78
CA PHE A 164 1.31 7.35 7.63
C PHE A 164 2.71 7.01 8.12
N ASP A 165 2.83 6.38 9.29
CA ASP A 165 4.12 5.79 9.72
C ASP A 165 4.57 4.72 8.72
N VAL A 166 3.64 3.87 8.26
CA VAL A 166 3.87 2.94 7.16
C VAL A 166 2.72 3.05 6.15
N GLY A 167 3.02 3.47 4.92
CA GLY A 167 2.01 3.59 3.86
C GLY A 167 1.34 2.26 3.56
N VAL A 168 2.15 1.24 3.26
CA VAL A 168 1.67 -0.14 3.03
C VAL A 168 2.55 -1.12 3.80
N LYS A 169 1.91 -2.03 4.53
CA LYS A 169 2.56 -3.11 5.26
C LYS A 169 2.04 -4.47 4.82
N CYS A 170 2.94 -5.33 4.36
CA CYS A 170 2.65 -6.72 3.97
C CYS A 170 3.12 -7.69 5.04
N GLY A 171 2.14 -8.28 5.73
CA GLY A 171 2.33 -9.16 6.88
C GLY A 171 2.64 -8.42 8.18
N LEU A 172 2.17 -8.97 9.32
CA LEU A 172 2.57 -8.45 10.64
C LEU A 172 3.92 -9.03 11.07
N GLU A 173 4.12 -10.32 10.81
CA GLU A 173 5.26 -11.12 11.28
C GLU A 173 5.95 -11.90 10.15
N GLU A 174 7.16 -12.40 10.43
CA GLU A 174 7.96 -13.16 9.46
C GLU A 174 7.31 -14.47 9.02
N GLY A 175 6.65 -15.17 9.94
CA GLY A 175 6.06 -16.48 9.72
C GLY A 175 4.67 -16.48 9.08
N GLU A 176 4.09 -15.31 8.77
CA GLU A 176 2.75 -15.24 8.19
C GLU A 176 2.66 -15.94 6.84
N HIS A 177 1.45 -16.27 6.41
CA HIS A 177 1.25 -16.92 5.13
C HIS A 177 0.93 -15.93 4.00
N ASN A 178 1.79 -15.99 2.99
CA ASN A 178 1.58 -15.56 1.61
C ASN A 178 0.92 -14.18 1.43
N ASN A 179 1.77 -13.15 1.30
CA ASN A 179 1.40 -11.78 0.93
C ASN A 179 1.95 -11.41 -0.45
N ASP A 180 1.52 -12.13 -1.48
CA ASP A 180 2.19 -12.21 -2.78
C ASP A 180 1.48 -11.43 -3.91
N MET A 181 2.21 -11.19 -5.01
CA MET A 181 1.70 -10.70 -6.29
C MET A 181 0.92 -9.38 -6.20
N LEU A 182 1.51 -8.37 -5.56
CA LEU A 182 0.87 -7.06 -5.46
C LEU A 182 1.25 -6.21 -6.67
N THR A 183 0.25 -5.57 -7.29
CA THR A 183 0.43 -4.69 -8.44
C THR A 183 0.01 -3.28 -8.09
N TRP A 184 0.92 -2.32 -8.27
CA TRP A 184 0.71 -0.90 -8.01
C TRP A 184 0.90 -0.13 -9.31
N ARG A 185 -0.09 0.66 -9.72
CA ARG A 185 -0.06 1.42 -10.98
C ARG A 185 -0.39 2.89 -10.74
N ASN A 186 0.48 3.79 -11.18
CA ASN A 186 0.29 5.23 -11.07
C ASN A 186 -0.02 5.67 -9.62
N CYS A 187 0.67 5.06 -8.65
CA CYS A 187 0.49 5.35 -7.24
C CYS A 187 1.47 6.42 -6.75
N LEU A 188 1.04 7.16 -5.73
CA LEU A 188 1.85 8.17 -5.05
C LEU A 188 1.94 7.82 -3.56
N PHE A 189 3.15 7.81 -3.02
CA PHE A 189 3.38 7.86 -1.58
C PHE A 189 3.94 9.22 -1.21
N ASP A 190 3.39 9.84 -0.17
CA ASP A 190 3.72 11.20 0.22
C ASP A 190 3.79 11.32 1.74
N ASP A 191 4.83 11.93 2.30
CA ASP A 191 4.97 12.15 3.75
C ASP A 191 4.71 10.88 4.61
N CYS A 192 5.17 9.72 4.14
CA CYS A 192 5.12 8.48 4.92
C CYS A 192 6.51 8.19 5.50
N LYS A 193 6.62 7.78 6.78
CA LYS A 193 7.94 7.43 7.35
C LYS A 193 8.57 6.27 6.59
N VAL A 194 7.75 5.29 6.20
CA VAL A 194 8.08 4.20 5.28
C VAL A 194 6.97 4.07 4.24
N ALA A 195 7.27 4.17 2.95
CA ALA A 195 6.24 4.05 1.91
C ALA A 195 5.70 2.61 1.83
N TYR A 196 6.59 1.61 1.74
CA TYR A 196 6.23 0.22 1.53
C TYR A 196 7.11 -0.73 2.35
N GLN A 197 6.48 -1.61 3.12
CA GLN A 197 7.16 -2.55 4.01
C GLN A 197 6.69 -3.98 3.79
N THR A 198 7.61 -4.94 3.75
CA THR A 198 7.30 -6.38 3.80
C THR A 198 7.94 -7.03 5.02
N ASN A 199 7.15 -7.80 5.76
CA ASN A 199 7.61 -8.50 6.96
C ASN A 199 7.69 -10.00 6.81
N ASN A 200 7.11 -10.58 5.76
CA ASN A 200 6.87 -12.01 5.62
C ASN A 200 7.73 -12.64 4.50
N HIS A 201 8.34 -13.79 4.76
CA HIS A 201 9.16 -14.56 3.79
C HIS A 201 8.41 -15.02 2.53
N GLN A 202 7.08 -15.09 2.56
CA GLN A 202 6.23 -15.41 1.41
C GLN A 202 5.66 -14.16 0.72
N SER A 203 6.08 -12.96 1.11
CA SER A 203 5.68 -11.73 0.44
C SER A 203 6.52 -11.53 -0.82
N MET A 204 6.06 -12.12 -1.93
CA MET A 204 6.81 -12.22 -3.18
C MET A 204 6.10 -11.57 -4.37
N GLY A 205 6.85 -11.08 -5.36
CA GLY A 205 6.31 -10.70 -6.67
C GLY A 205 5.60 -9.35 -6.68
N HIS A 206 6.19 -8.35 -6.02
CA HIS A 206 5.62 -7.01 -5.94
C HIS A 206 6.01 -6.20 -7.16
N SER A 207 5.04 -5.61 -7.85
CA SER A 207 5.29 -4.81 -9.06
C SER A 207 4.69 -3.42 -8.95
N PHE A 208 5.48 -2.44 -9.35
CA PHE A 208 5.14 -1.02 -9.37
C PHE A 208 5.31 -0.51 -10.80
N ASP A 209 4.37 0.29 -11.28
CA ASP A 209 4.39 0.91 -12.61
C ASP A 209 3.94 2.37 -12.49
N GLY A 210 4.80 3.33 -12.82
CA GLY A 210 4.50 4.75 -12.63
C GLY A 210 4.45 5.17 -11.15
N LEU A 211 5.36 4.66 -10.33
CA LEU A 211 5.43 4.95 -8.90
C LEU A 211 6.04 6.34 -8.65
N ARG A 212 5.37 7.16 -7.84
CA ARG A 212 5.91 8.42 -7.33
C ARG A 212 6.04 8.36 -5.81
N VAL A 213 7.14 8.88 -5.28
CA VAL A 213 7.37 8.98 -3.84
C VAL A 213 7.97 10.33 -3.49
N TRP A 214 7.31 11.03 -2.58
CA TRP A 214 7.69 12.36 -2.08
C TRP A 214 7.80 12.34 -0.57
N ASP A 215 8.85 12.99 -0.05
CA ASP A 215 9.04 13.26 1.38
C ASP A 215 8.93 12.03 2.30
N CYS A 216 9.14 10.83 1.75
CA CYS A 216 9.25 9.61 2.52
C CYS A 216 10.73 9.37 2.87
N PRO A 217 11.13 9.28 4.15
CA PRO A 217 12.50 8.95 4.52
C PRO A 217 12.98 7.61 3.95
N LEU A 218 12.09 6.61 3.84
CA LEU A 218 12.39 5.29 3.29
C LEU A 218 11.29 4.83 2.33
N VAL A 219 11.66 4.41 1.12
CA VAL A 219 10.70 3.89 0.13
C VAL A 219 10.36 2.44 0.40
N PHE A 220 11.34 1.53 0.29
CA PHE A 220 11.13 0.10 0.43
C PHE A 220 11.87 -0.47 1.65
N ASP A 221 11.13 -0.96 2.65
CA ASP A 221 11.65 -1.70 3.81
C ASP A 221 11.32 -3.20 3.68
N ILE A 222 12.22 -3.95 3.06
CA ILE A 222 12.02 -5.39 2.77
C ILE A 222 12.67 -6.21 3.89
N ARG A 223 11.94 -6.44 4.98
CA ARG A 223 12.44 -7.17 6.15
C ARG A 223 12.45 -8.68 5.95
N ALA A 224 11.49 -9.19 5.17
CA ALA A 224 11.51 -10.56 4.65
C ALA A 224 10.72 -10.66 3.34
N GLY A 225 10.95 -11.73 2.59
CA GLY A 225 10.33 -11.99 1.28
C GLY A 225 11.29 -11.72 0.13
N GLY A 226 10.76 -11.30 -1.01
CA GLY A 226 11.60 -10.99 -2.17
C GLY A 226 10.87 -10.70 -3.47
N GLU A 227 11.65 -10.35 -4.50
CA GLU A 227 11.19 -9.94 -5.83
C GLU A 227 10.34 -8.66 -5.83
N LEU A 228 10.98 -7.58 -6.23
CA LEU A 228 10.39 -6.26 -6.40
C LEU A 228 10.67 -5.79 -7.84
N ALA A 229 9.65 -5.38 -8.57
CA ALA A 229 9.80 -4.81 -9.91
C ALA A 229 9.28 -3.38 -9.91
N VAL A 230 10.06 -2.42 -10.40
CA VAL A 230 9.66 -1.01 -10.46
C VAL A 230 9.83 -0.50 -11.89
N ARG A 231 8.73 -0.41 -12.62
CA ARG A 231 8.70 0.19 -13.96
C ARG A 231 8.37 1.68 -13.81
N SER A 232 9.27 2.56 -14.26
CA SER A 232 9.08 4.02 -14.22
C SER A 232 8.79 4.54 -12.81
N GLY A 233 9.83 4.73 -12.02
CA GLY A 233 9.76 5.29 -10.67
C GLY A 233 10.36 6.69 -10.57
N LEU A 234 9.74 7.55 -9.79
CA LEU A 234 10.22 8.91 -9.48
C LEU A 234 10.24 9.11 -7.97
N PHE A 235 11.42 9.38 -7.41
CA PHE A 235 11.64 9.42 -5.95
C PHE A 235 12.35 10.72 -5.57
N PHE A 236 11.91 11.40 -4.51
CA PHE A 236 12.52 12.64 -4.03
C PHE A 236 12.83 12.56 -2.53
N GLY A 237 14.07 12.84 -2.16
CA GLY A 237 14.52 12.98 -0.77
C GLY A 237 14.62 11.67 0.04
N SER A 238 14.44 10.51 -0.59
CA SER A 238 14.26 9.23 0.11
C SER A 238 15.48 8.30 0.09
N GLU A 239 15.70 7.54 1.17
CA GLU A 239 16.41 6.26 1.11
C GLU A 239 15.55 5.30 0.29
N LEU A 240 16.07 4.76 -0.82
CA LEU A 240 15.25 3.95 -1.72
C LEU A 240 14.98 2.56 -1.12
N LEU A 241 15.96 1.92 -0.51
CA LEU A 241 15.86 0.50 -0.17
C LEU A 241 16.63 0.15 1.10
N ARG A 242 15.92 -0.53 1.99
CA ARG A 242 16.46 -1.29 3.11
C ARG A 242 16.09 -2.76 2.94
N LEU A 243 17.09 -3.62 3.07
CA LEU A 243 16.92 -5.07 3.01
C LEU A 243 17.26 -5.69 4.36
N GLY A 244 16.44 -6.64 4.80
CA GLY A 244 16.67 -7.52 5.94
C GLY A 244 16.84 -8.97 5.51
N ASN A 245 15.97 -9.84 6.01
CA ASN A 245 15.98 -11.28 5.79
C ASN A 245 15.37 -11.68 4.42
N VAL A 246 15.99 -11.20 3.33
CA VAL A 246 15.54 -11.46 1.95
C VAL A 246 16.12 -12.73 1.35
N GLY A 247 15.46 -13.26 0.31
CA GLY A 247 15.97 -14.41 -0.46
C GLY A 247 15.72 -15.78 0.17
N VAL A 248 14.75 -15.86 1.09
CA VAL A 248 14.27 -17.13 1.65
C VAL A 248 13.68 -18.00 0.52
N ASN A 249 13.91 -19.31 0.56
CA ASN A 249 13.54 -20.32 -0.45
C ASN A 249 14.43 -20.44 -1.71
N ASN A 250 15.74 -20.16 -1.59
CA ASN A 250 16.71 -20.23 -2.71
C ASN A 250 16.36 -19.32 -3.90
N ARG A 251 15.54 -18.28 -3.68
CA ARG A 251 15.15 -17.34 -4.72
C ARG A 251 15.96 -16.06 -4.61
N ARG A 252 16.43 -15.58 -5.76
CA ARG A 252 17.18 -14.33 -5.88
C ARG A 252 16.28 -13.15 -5.52
N PHE A 253 16.79 -12.21 -4.73
CA PHE A 253 16.14 -10.90 -4.64
C PHE A 253 16.59 -10.08 -5.85
N SER A 254 15.64 -9.62 -6.63
CA SER A 254 15.92 -8.75 -7.77
C SER A 254 15.07 -7.49 -7.69
N ILE A 255 15.69 -6.39 -8.09
CA ILE A 255 15.02 -5.15 -8.45
C ILE A 255 15.28 -4.92 -9.94
N HIS A 256 14.20 -4.91 -10.71
CA HIS A 256 14.25 -4.58 -12.13
C HIS A 256 13.51 -3.28 -12.36
N GLY A 257 14.14 -2.29 -12.98
CA GLY A 257 13.46 -1.03 -13.17
C GLY A 257 14.19 0.11 -13.85
N LYS A 258 13.39 1.09 -14.26
CA LYS A 258 13.86 2.42 -14.65
C LYS A 258 13.46 3.40 -13.54
N VAL A 259 14.46 4.08 -12.98
CA VAL A 259 14.28 5.18 -12.04
C VAL A 259 14.56 6.47 -12.79
N ASP A 260 13.50 7.21 -13.10
CA ASP A 260 13.59 8.38 -13.97
C ASP A 260 14.28 9.57 -13.30
N ALA A 261 14.14 9.72 -11.98
CA ALA A 261 14.98 10.61 -11.19
C ALA A 261 15.01 10.22 -9.71
N LEU A 262 16.16 10.43 -9.08
CA LEU A 262 16.31 10.55 -7.63
C LEU A 262 16.93 11.91 -7.32
N HIS A 263 16.24 12.72 -6.50
CA HIS A 263 16.77 14.00 -6.04
C HIS A 263 17.06 13.90 -4.54
N GLY A 264 18.31 14.00 -4.12
CA GLY A 264 18.68 14.15 -2.70
C GLY A 264 18.61 12.90 -1.80
N GLY A 265 18.57 11.68 -2.36
CA GLY A 265 18.48 10.42 -1.59
C GLY A 265 19.70 9.49 -1.73
N ASN A 266 19.78 8.46 -0.88
CA ASN A 266 20.76 7.36 -0.95
C ASN A 266 20.12 6.10 -1.57
N LEU A 267 20.84 5.37 -2.44
CA LEU A 267 20.27 4.25 -3.22
C LEU A 267 19.97 3.01 -2.39
N VAL A 268 20.86 2.61 -1.48
CA VAL A 268 20.70 1.33 -0.78
C VAL A 268 21.47 1.32 0.53
N ALA A 269 20.80 0.87 1.60
CA ALA A 269 21.45 0.24 2.73
C ALA A 269 21.08 -1.26 2.72
N VAL A 270 22.04 -2.14 2.40
CA VAL A 270 21.79 -3.59 2.46
C VAL A 270 22.30 -4.15 3.79
N THR A 271 21.40 -4.27 4.75
CA THR A 271 21.68 -4.92 6.03
C THR A 271 21.23 -6.38 6.01
N SER A 272 22.05 -7.29 5.49
CA SER A 272 21.77 -8.72 5.65
C SER A 272 22.16 -9.18 7.05
N THR A 273 21.22 -9.79 7.79
CA THR A 273 21.50 -10.43 9.08
C THR A 273 21.80 -11.93 8.94
N ARG A 274 21.84 -12.48 7.71
CA ARG A 274 22.09 -13.92 7.47
C ARG A 274 23.53 -14.24 7.04
N LYS A 275 23.96 -15.45 7.45
CA LYS A 275 25.20 -16.13 7.04
C LYS A 275 25.19 -16.64 5.59
N ASN A 276 24.01 -16.85 4.98
CA ASN A 276 23.92 -17.31 3.59
C ASN A 276 23.97 -16.13 2.62
N PRO A 277 24.72 -16.24 1.51
CA PRO A 277 24.85 -15.14 0.57
C PRO A 277 23.53 -14.92 -0.16
N ALA A 278 22.92 -13.76 0.07
CA ALA A 278 21.84 -13.27 -0.77
C ALA A 278 22.47 -12.57 -1.99
N VAL A 279 22.16 -13.06 -3.19
CA VAL A 279 22.47 -12.31 -4.42
C VAL A 279 21.38 -11.27 -4.60
N VAL A 280 21.78 -9.99 -4.53
CA VAL A 280 20.94 -8.84 -4.80
C VAL A 280 21.28 -8.37 -6.20
N ARG A 281 20.37 -8.56 -7.15
CA ARG A 281 20.53 -8.01 -8.50
C ARG A 281 19.82 -6.67 -8.61
N LEU A 282 20.56 -5.64 -8.97
CA LEU A 282 20.06 -4.28 -9.17
C LEU A 282 20.17 -3.93 -10.66
N ASP A 283 19.09 -4.18 -11.40
CA ASP A 283 18.97 -3.77 -12.80
C ASP A 283 18.25 -2.43 -12.85
N LEU A 284 18.95 -1.37 -12.43
CA LEU A 284 18.42 -0.02 -12.37
C LEU A 284 18.98 0.84 -13.51
N LEU A 285 18.12 1.24 -14.44
CA LEU A 285 18.43 2.35 -15.34
C LEU A 285 18.07 3.65 -14.65
N VAL A 286 19.08 4.41 -14.24
CA VAL A 286 18.88 5.74 -13.65
C VAL A 286 19.15 6.83 -14.67
N SER A 287 18.30 7.85 -14.71
CA SER A 287 18.65 9.22 -15.14
C SER A 287 18.72 10.20 -13.97
N GLY A 288 19.74 11.06 -13.89
CA GLY A 288 19.84 12.11 -12.86
C GLY A 288 21.23 12.74 -12.71
N PRO A 289 21.34 13.97 -12.18
CA PRO A 289 22.60 14.72 -12.09
C PRO A 289 23.49 14.33 -10.89
N HIS A 290 23.00 13.52 -9.94
CA HIS A 290 23.73 13.20 -8.71
C HIS A 290 24.39 11.80 -8.77
N PRO A 291 25.67 11.68 -8.39
CA PRO A 291 26.35 10.39 -8.31
C PRO A 291 25.74 9.53 -7.21
N TRP A 292 25.54 8.25 -7.51
CA TRP A 292 24.94 7.28 -6.60
C TRP A 292 25.97 6.69 -5.65
N VAL A 293 25.62 6.59 -4.36
CA VAL A 293 26.45 5.92 -3.35
C VAL A 293 25.75 4.65 -2.87
N LEU A 294 26.37 3.50 -3.11
CA LEU A 294 26.09 2.31 -2.30
C LEU A 294 26.78 2.50 -0.95
N SER A 295 25.99 2.47 0.12
CA SER A 295 26.51 2.57 1.47
C SER A 295 26.08 1.35 2.28
N ARG A 296 26.91 0.92 3.24
CA ARG A 296 26.55 -0.15 4.19
C ARG A 296 26.22 -1.50 3.50
N VAL A 297 27.11 -1.88 2.59
CA VAL A 297 27.41 -3.22 2.06
C VAL A 297 27.55 -4.36 3.09
N HIS A 298 26.54 -5.15 3.49
CA HIS A 298 26.87 -6.32 4.33
C HIS A 298 27.81 -7.29 3.58
N PRO A 299 28.91 -7.80 4.18
CA PRO A 299 29.92 -8.59 3.47
C PRO A 299 29.41 -9.87 2.80
N SER A 300 28.28 -10.43 3.27
CA SER A 300 27.65 -11.62 2.68
C SER A 300 26.78 -11.31 1.46
N VAL A 301 26.65 -10.06 1.04
CA VAL A 301 25.79 -9.65 -0.08
C VAL A 301 26.65 -9.42 -1.32
N THR A 302 26.32 -10.16 -2.38
CA THR A 302 26.85 -9.87 -3.72
C THR A 302 25.86 -8.95 -4.43
N VAL A 303 26.35 -7.78 -4.86
CA VAL A 303 25.58 -6.84 -5.70
C VAL A 303 25.99 -7.02 -7.16
N GLU A 304 25.04 -7.43 -7.99
CA GLU A 304 25.19 -7.45 -9.45
C GLU A 304 24.51 -6.20 -10.02
N ALA A 305 25.25 -5.36 -10.76
CA ALA A 305 24.74 -4.14 -11.38
C ALA A 305 25.20 -4.03 -12.84
N ASP A 306 24.25 -3.89 -13.78
CA ASP A 306 24.52 -3.88 -15.22
C ASP A 306 25.06 -2.54 -15.76
N LYS A 307 24.96 -1.42 -15.00
CA LYS A 307 25.53 -0.11 -15.37
C LYS A 307 26.10 0.66 -14.17
N VAL A 308 27.20 1.36 -14.43
CA VAL A 308 28.17 2.00 -13.50
C VAL A 308 27.53 2.69 -12.29
N ILE A 309 27.81 2.16 -11.11
CA ILE A 309 27.70 2.86 -9.83
C ILE A 309 28.98 3.69 -9.68
N SER A 310 28.88 5.01 -9.81
CA SER A 310 30.00 5.92 -9.57
C SER A 310 30.25 6.02 -8.06
N GLN A 311 31.12 5.16 -7.54
CA GLN A 311 31.61 5.08 -6.15
C GLN A 311 30.80 4.16 -5.21
N VAL A 312 31.32 2.94 -5.05
CA VAL A 312 31.13 2.17 -3.81
C VAL A 312 32.16 2.70 -2.83
N LYS A 313 31.73 3.39 -1.76
CA LYS A 313 32.60 3.61 -0.59
C LYS A 313 32.28 2.51 0.42
N PRO A 314 33.08 1.43 0.51
CA PRO A 314 32.90 0.45 1.56
C PRO A 314 33.20 1.11 2.90
N SER A 315 32.17 1.56 3.61
CA SER A 315 32.28 1.76 5.05
C SER A 315 32.21 0.37 5.69
N VAL A 316 33.35 -0.15 6.11
CA VAL A 316 33.41 -1.35 6.95
C VAL A 316 32.58 -1.05 8.19
N LEU A 317 31.46 -1.75 8.36
CA LEU A 317 30.75 -1.74 9.64
C LEU A 317 31.71 -2.37 10.65
N ALA A 318 32.04 -1.62 11.71
CA ALA A 318 32.66 -2.22 12.88
C ALA A 318 31.73 -3.32 13.40
N PRO A 319 32.26 -4.50 13.77
CA PRO A 319 31.41 -5.55 14.32
C PRO A 319 30.75 -5.07 15.61
N GLU A 320 29.42 -5.15 15.67
CA GLU A 320 28.65 -5.15 16.92
C GLU A 320 28.72 -6.54 17.58
#